data_AF-A0A3D1PPT0-F1
#
_entry.id   AF-A0A3D1PPT0-F1
#
_cell.length_a   1.000
_cell.length_b   1.000
_cell.length_c   1.000
_cell.angle_alpha   90.00
_cell.angle_beta   90.00
_cell.angle_gamma   90.00
#
_symmetry.space_group_name_H-M   'P 1'
#
loop_
_entity.id
_entity.type
_entity.pdbx_description
1 polymer ?
#
loop_
_entity_poly.entity_id
_entity_poly.type
_entity_poly.pdbx_seq_one_letter_code
_entity_poly.pdbx_strand_id
1 'polypeptide(L)'
;MNKNQKTKEKTCAFYASDYHFEMISLPYINKKLDESKEVIVLTENNLKETIKKLVSKINLNEDKKVDILKIDWENNDLNKFKKINEDIKSKKDMVIFVKGKENYIKNINENIEKWTEKSKNVEIIDCYDMEEISQDMDNIMDQYKFTLKTTGKNIIK
;
A
#
# COMPACT_ATOMS: atom_id res chain seq x y z
N MET A 1 -29.90 4.11 5.54
CA MET A 1 -29.12 3.88 6.77
C MET A 1 -28.16 2.74 6.50
N ASN A 2 -26.85 2.96 6.62
CA ASN A 2 -25.91 1.86 6.86
C ASN A 2 -24.84 2.32 7.85
N LYS A 3 -24.47 1.38 8.71
CA LYS A 3 -23.98 1.54 10.07
C LYS A 3 -22.55 2.09 10.11
N ASN A 4 -22.31 3.03 11.03
CA ASN A 4 -21.07 3.23 11.78
C ASN A 4 -19.81 2.59 11.18
N GLN A 5 -19.22 3.19 10.14
CA GLN A 5 -17.80 2.98 9.89
C GLN A 5 -17.04 4.11 10.57
N LYS A 6 -16.64 3.88 11.83
CA LYS A 6 -15.46 4.57 12.39
C LYS A 6 -14.22 3.98 11.69
N THR A 7 -14.13 4.08 10.38
CA THR A 7 -12.96 3.64 9.64
C THR A 7 -11.98 4.79 9.64
N LYS A 8 -10.76 4.50 10.11
CA LYS A 8 -9.62 5.38 9.96
C LYS A 8 -9.55 5.88 8.51
N GLU A 9 -9.22 7.15 8.29
CA GLU A 9 -9.14 7.71 6.94
C GLU A 9 -8.19 6.87 6.07
N LYS A 10 -8.74 6.17 5.08
CA LYS A 10 -7.98 5.30 4.18
C LYS A 10 -7.64 6.00 2.87
N THR A 11 -6.63 5.46 2.20
CA THR A 11 -6.21 5.86 0.86
C THR A 11 -6.42 4.69 -0.09
N CYS A 12 -6.92 4.94 -1.29
CA CYS A 12 -6.93 3.94 -2.37
C CYS A 12 -5.97 4.32 -3.50
N ALA A 13 -5.54 3.36 -4.29
CA ALA A 13 -4.81 3.56 -5.54
C ALA A 13 -5.37 2.61 -6.59
N PHE A 14 -5.21 2.95 -7.87
CA PHE A 14 -5.70 2.14 -8.99
C PHE A 14 -4.57 1.93 -9.97
N TYR A 15 -4.23 0.67 -10.22
CA TYR A 15 -3.14 0.30 -11.12
C TYR A 15 -3.68 -0.51 -12.32
N ALA A 16 -2.92 -0.52 -13.41
CA ALA A 16 -3.25 -1.25 -14.64
C ALA A 16 -2.23 -2.35 -14.95
N SER A 17 -1.12 -2.38 -14.20
CA SER A 17 -0.08 -3.40 -14.25
C SER A 17 0.83 -3.26 -13.04
N ASP A 18 1.71 -4.23 -12.81
CA ASP A 18 2.73 -4.16 -11.77
C ASP A 18 3.61 -2.91 -11.92
N TYR A 19 4.12 -2.62 -13.11
CA TYR A 19 4.89 -1.40 -13.35
C TYR A 19 4.08 -0.13 -13.10
N HIS A 20 2.78 -0.11 -13.43
CA HIS A 20 1.94 1.05 -13.13
C HIS A 20 1.80 1.26 -11.62
N PHE A 21 1.57 0.19 -10.85
CA PHE A 21 1.57 0.24 -9.39
C PHE A 21 2.90 0.74 -8.83
N GLU A 22 4.02 0.20 -9.31
CA GLU A 22 5.36 0.59 -8.85
C GLU A 22 5.63 2.08 -9.16
N MET A 23 5.24 2.57 -10.33
CA MET A 23 5.38 3.99 -10.69
C MET A 23 4.51 4.92 -9.83
N ILE A 24 3.31 4.48 -9.42
CA ILE A 24 2.46 5.22 -8.48
C ILE A 24 3.08 5.23 -7.08
N SER A 25 3.55 4.07 -6.61
CA SER A 25 3.94 3.86 -5.22
C SER A 25 5.35 4.36 -4.90
N LEU A 26 6.32 4.21 -5.81
CA LEU A 26 7.73 4.49 -5.55
C LEU A 26 8.02 5.93 -5.07
N PRO A 27 7.49 7.00 -5.70
CA PRO A 27 7.72 8.37 -5.19
C PRO A 27 7.19 8.54 -3.76
N TYR A 28 6.05 7.92 -3.45
CA TYR A 28 5.46 7.96 -2.12
C TYR A 28 6.29 7.16 -1.12
N ILE A 29 6.68 5.93 -1.47
CA ILE A 29 7.53 5.06 -0.66
C ILE A 29 8.85 5.76 -0.34
N ASN A 30 9.51 6.34 -1.34
CA ASN A 30 10.76 7.07 -1.11
C ASN A 30 10.58 8.20 -0.09
N LYS A 31 9.50 8.97 -0.20
CA LYS A 31 9.19 10.02 0.78
C LYS A 31 8.96 9.45 2.19
N LYS A 32 8.31 8.28 2.30
CA LYS A 32 8.04 7.65 3.60
C LYS A 32 9.28 7.06 4.25
N LEU A 33 10.20 6.52 3.46
CA LEU A 33 11.51 6.11 3.93
C LEU A 33 12.32 7.33 4.42
N ASP A 34 12.29 8.45 3.68
CA ASP A 34 12.92 9.71 4.10
C ASP A 34 12.31 10.23 5.44
N GLU A 35 11.02 9.98 5.68
CA GLU A 35 10.30 10.26 6.95
C GLU A 35 10.59 9.21 8.06
N SER A 36 11.51 8.27 7.85
CA SER A 36 11.82 7.16 8.77
C SER A 36 10.61 6.27 9.12
N LYS A 37 9.64 6.17 8.21
CA LYS A 37 8.47 5.29 8.36
C LYS A 37 8.78 3.90 7.82
N GLU A 38 8.28 2.91 8.52
CA GLU A 38 8.31 1.52 8.04
C GLU A 38 7.38 1.38 6.82
N VAL A 39 7.84 0.70 5.77
CA VAL A 39 7.04 0.46 4.56
C VAL A 39 6.87 -1.04 4.37
N ILE A 40 5.60 -1.47 4.30
CA ILE A 40 5.23 -2.86 4.07
C ILE A 40 4.36 -2.94 2.83
N VAL A 41 4.65 -3.89 1.95
CA VAL A 41 3.88 -4.13 0.71
C VAL A 41 3.32 -5.53 0.76
N LEU A 42 2.01 -5.67 1.00
CA LEU A 42 1.26 -6.92 0.85
C LEU A 42 0.77 -6.97 -0.60
N THR A 43 1.09 -8.03 -1.34
CA THR A 43 0.83 -8.12 -2.77
C THR A 43 0.42 -9.52 -3.17
N GLU A 44 -0.67 -9.64 -3.93
CA GLU A 44 -1.21 -10.91 -4.41
C GLU A 44 -0.22 -11.65 -5.34
N ASN A 45 0.58 -10.91 -6.10
CA ASN A 45 1.64 -11.46 -6.96
C ASN A 45 3.03 -10.98 -6.54
N ASN A 46 4.07 -11.71 -6.92
CA ASN A 46 5.46 -11.37 -6.59
C ASN A 46 5.99 -10.23 -7.47
N LEU A 47 6.45 -9.13 -6.86
CA LEU A 47 6.94 -7.93 -7.55
C LEU A 47 8.47 -7.80 -7.53
N LYS A 48 9.20 -8.78 -6.97
CA LYS A 48 10.65 -8.69 -6.75
C LYS A 48 11.46 -8.46 -8.02
N GLU A 49 11.07 -9.10 -9.13
CA GLU A 49 11.81 -8.96 -10.38
C GLU A 49 11.42 -7.69 -11.15
N THR A 50 10.15 -7.30 -11.10
CA THR A 50 9.66 -6.06 -11.74
C THR A 50 10.26 -4.84 -11.06
N ILE A 51 10.27 -4.80 -9.72
CA ILE A 51 10.83 -3.67 -8.97
C ILE A 51 12.34 -3.54 -9.17
N LYS A 52 13.10 -4.63 -9.21
CA LYS A 52 14.54 -4.61 -9.53
C LYS A 52 14.79 -4.00 -10.91
N LYS A 53 13.99 -4.43 -11.89
CA LYS A 53 14.10 -3.94 -13.28
C LYS A 53 13.70 -2.48 -13.39
N LEU A 54 12.71 -2.01 -12.63
CA LEU A 54 12.32 -0.61 -12.59
C LEU A 54 13.39 0.24 -11.89
N VAL A 55 13.83 -0.15 -10.70
CA VAL A 55 14.81 0.58 -9.88
C VAL A 55 16.15 0.74 -10.60
N SER A 56 16.56 -0.23 -11.43
CA SER A 56 17.77 -0.10 -12.25
C SER A 56 17.67 0.94 -13.36
N LYS A 57 16.46 1.36 -13.75
CA LYS A 57 16.20 2.30 -14.84
C LYS A 57 15.83 3.71 -14.38
N ILE A 58 15.41 3.88 -13.13
CA ILE A 58 15.04 5.19 -12.58
C ILE A 58 16.26 5.96 -12.13
N ASN A 59 16.23 7.28 -12.34
CA ASN A 59 17.28 8.19 -11.91
C ASN A 59 17.11 8.59 -10.43
N LEU A 60 17.33 7.63 -9.53
CA LEU A 60 17.42 7.85 -8.08
C LEU A 60 18.86 7.67 -7.59
N ASN A 61 19.19 8.31 -6.47
CA ASN A 61 20.46 8.08 -5.79
C ASN A 61 20.59 6.62 -5.36
N GLU A 62 21.80 6.05 -5.41
CA GLU A 62 22.03 4.64 -5.15
C GLU A 62 21.57 4.20 -3.74
N ASP A 63 21.78 5.03 -2.72
CA ASP A 63 21.31 4.72 -1.35
C ASP A 63 19.79 4.54 -1.29
N LYS A 64 19.05 5.40 -2.00
CA LYS A 64 17.57 5.32 -2.11
C LYS A 64 17.14 4.06 -2.84
N LYS A 65 17.85 3.68 -3.91
CA LYS A 65 17.60 2.43 -4.62
C LYS A 65 17.81 1.23 -3.70
N VAL A 66 18.88 1.23 -2.91
CA VAL A 66 19.18 0.17 -1.93
C VAL A 66 18.05 0.05 -0.90
N ASP A 67 17.57 1.16 -0.35
CA ASP A 67 16.50 1.12 0.66
C ASP A 67 15.15 0.65 0.08
N ILE A 68 14.82 1.06 -1.15
CA ILE A 68 13.65 0.55 -1.87
C ILE A 68 13.76 -0.98 -2.09
N LEU A 69 14.94 -1.47 -2.45
CA LEU A 69 15.17 -2.90 -2.72
C LEU A 69 15.22 -3.76 -1.46
N LYS A 70 15.40 -3.17 -0.26
CA LYS A 70 15.32 -3.87 1.03
C LYS A 70 13.88 -4.19 1.44
N ILE A 71 12.88 -3.50 0.89
CA ILE A 71 11.48 -3.80 1.14
C ILE A 71 11.18 -5.21 0.61
N ASP A 72 10.40 -5.99 1.36
CA ASP A 72 9.94 -7.30 0.91
C ASP A 72 8.81 -7.11 -0.12
N TRP A 73 9.13 -7.31 -1.40
CA TRP A 73 8.21 -7.21 -2.55
C TRP A 73 7.62 -8.57 -2.99
N GLU A 74 7.94 -9.67 -2.28
CA GLU A 74 7.44 -11.01 -2.62
C GLU A 74 6.03 -11.23 -2.07
N ASN A 75 5.27 -12.18 -2.62
CA ASN A 75 4.04 -12.63 -1.95
C ASN A 75 4.42 -13.50 -0.75
N ASN A 76 4.43 -12.90 0.45
CA ASN A 76 4.90 -13.51 1.70
C ASN A 76 4.08 -13.01 2.91
N ASP A 77 2.76 -13.09 2.80
CA ASP A 77 1.82 -12.44 3.71
C ASP A 77 1.99 -12.87 5.17
N LEU A 78 2.25 -14.16 5.42
CA LEU A 78 2.42 -14.68 6.78
C LEU A 78 3.57 -14.01 7.54
N ASN A 79 4.71 -13.80 6.89
CA ASN A 79 5.86 -13.15 7.54
C ASN A 79 5.62 -11.64 7.68
N LYS A 80 4.98 -11.02 6.69
CA LYS A 80 4.59 -9.61 6.74
C LYS A 80 3.58 -9.33 7.85
N PHE A 81 2.62 -10.23 8.09
CA PHE A 81 1.69 -10.12 9.22
C PHE A 81 2.38 -10.18 10.58
N LYS A 82 3.36 -11.06 10.76
CA LYS A 82 4.15 -11.11 12.00
C LYS A 82 4.86 -9.78 12.23
N LYS A 83 5.53 -9.26 11.19
CA LYS A 83 6.22 -7.97 11.22
C LYS A 83 5.27 -6.81 11.55
N ILE A 84 4.11 -6.73 10.89
CA ILE A 84 3.08 -5.71 11.17
C ILE A 84 2.68 -5.74 12.65
N ASN A 85 2.39 -6.92 13.19
CA ASN A 85 2.00 -7.06 14.59
C ASN A 85 3.10 -6.61 15.57
N GLU A 86 4.36 -6.94 15.28
CA GLU A 86 5.52 -6.51 16.07
C GLU A 86 5.77 -5.00 16.02
N ASP A 87 5.68 -4.41 14.82
CA ASP A 87 5.88 -2.98 14.59
C ASP A 87 4.77 -2.14 15.24
N ILE A 88 3.52 -2.62 15.20
CA ILE A 88 2.39 -2.00 15.90
C ILE A 88 2.60 -2.02 17.42
N LYS A 89 3.02 -3.16 17.99
CA LYS A 89 3.34 -3.25 19.43
C LYS A 89 4.46 -2.30 19.84
N SER A 90 5.41 -2.09 18.93
CA SER A 90 6.53 -1.16 19.09
C SER A 90 6.17 0.30 18.76
N LYS A 91 4.90 0.58 18.42
CA LYS A 91 4.36 1.90 18.07
C LYS A 91 5.10 2.61 16.92
N LYS A 92 5.68 1.86 15.99
CA LYS A 92 6.33 2.45 14.81
C LYS A 92 5.30 3.12 13.91
N ASP A 93 5.72 4.24 13.29
CA ASP A 93 4.97 4.84 12.20
C ASP A 93 5.22 4.02 10.93
N MET A 94 4.13 3.62 10.26
CA MET A 94 4.24 2.74 9.11
C MET A 94 3.19 3.01 8.05
N VAL A 95 3.53 2.65 6.81
CA VAL A 95 2.62 2.63 5.67
C VAL A 95 2.54 1.21 5.12
N ILE A 96 1.32 0.70 4.98
CA ILE A 96 1.01 -0.63 4.46
C ILE A 96 0.31 -0.45 3.12
N PHE A 97 0.94 -0.93 2.05
CA PHE A 97 0.30 -1.09 0.75
C PHE A 97 -0.33 -2.47 0.68
N VAL A 98 -1.57 -2.55 0.21
CA VAL A 98 -2.27 -3.81 -0.05
C VAL A 98 -2.64 -3.85 -1.52
N LYS A 99 -1.88 -4.57 -2.33
CA LYS A 99 -2.05 -4.65 -3.79
C LYS A 99 -2.68 -5.98 -4.18
N GLY A 100 -3.76 -5.93 -4.93
CA GLY A 100 -4.31 -7.12 -5.57
C GLY A 100 -5.72 -6.90 -6.05
N LYS A 101 -6.40 -8.02 -6.29
CA LYS A 101 -7.83 -8.04 -6.57
C LYS A 101 -8.65 -7.69 -5.34
N GLU A 102 -9.91 -7.31 -5.55
CA GLU A 102 -10.81 -6.88 -4.48
C GLU A 102 -10.91 -7.93 -3.34
N ASN A 103 -11.05 -9.22 -3.70
CA ASN A 103 -11.12 -10.30 -2.72
C ASN A 103 -9.83 -10.47 -1.90
N TYR A 104 -8.67 -10.31 -2.53
CA TYR A 104 -7.38 -10.35 -1.84
C TYR A 104 -7.28 -9.19 -0.85
N ILE A 105 -7.55 -7.96 -1.31
CA ILE A 105 -7.51 -6.75 -0.49
C ILE A 105 -8.43 -6.89 0.72
N LYS A 106 -9.66 -7.35 0.51
CA LYS A 106 -10.63 -7.58 1.59
C LYS A 106 -10.10 -8.56 2.63
N ASN A 107 -9.60 -9.72 2.18
CA ASN A 107 -9.05 -10.74 3.08
C ASN A 107 -7.84 -10.23 3.88
N ILE A 108 -6.95 -9.46 3.25
CA ILE A 108 -5.82 -8.84 3.95
C ILE A 108 -6.31 -7.84 4.99
N ASN A 109 -7.23 -6.94 4.62
CA ASN A 109 -7.77 -5.91 5.51
C ASN A 109 -8.45 -6.53 6.74
N GLU A 110 -9.28 -7.55 6.57
CA GLU A 110 -9.93 -8.27 7.68
C GLU A 110 -8.91 -8.86 8.69
N ASN A 111 -7.68 -9.13 8.26
CA ASN A 111 -6.61 -9.61 9.13
C ASN A 111 -5.86 -8.47 9.82
N ILE A 112 -5.46 -7.42 9.09
CA ILE A 112 -4.61 -6.36 9.65
C ILE A 112 -5.41 -5.29 10.42
N GLU A 113 -6.70 -5.11 10.12
CA GLU A 113 -7.57 -4.15 10.83
C GLU A 113 -7.70 -4.47 12.32
N LYS A 114 -7.73 -5.76 12.67
CA LYS A 114 -7.74 -6.26 14.06
C LYS A 114 -6.60 -5.67 14.90
N TRP A 115 -5.46 -5.34 14.29
CA TRP A 115 -4.31 -4.73 14.96
C TRP A 115 -4.24 -3.21 14.76
N THR A 116 -4.69 -2.71 13.60
CA THR A 116 -4.46 -1.33 13.19
C THR A 116 -5.57 -0.36 13.61
N GLU A 117 -6.80 -0.83 13.89
CA GLU A 117 -7.95 0.00 14.29
C GLU A 117 -7.64 0.94 15.46
N LYS A 118 -6.83 0.49 16.43
CA LYS A 118 -6.48 1.26 17.62
C LYS A 118 -5.22 2.11 17.46
N SER A 119 -4.46 1.90 16.38
CA SER A 119 -3.21 2.62 16.15
C SER A 119 -3.47 3.86 15.31
N LYS A 120 -2.93 5.02 15.70
CA LYS A 120 -2.94 6.23 14.85
C LYS A 120 -1.78 6.25 13.86
N ASN A 121 -0.76 5.43 14.09
CA ASN A 121 0.56 5.49 13.44
C ASN A 121 0.64 4.70 12.11
N VAL A 122 -0.45 4.01 11.73
CA VAL A 122 -0.50 3.13 10.54
C VAL A 122 -1.31 3.74 9.40
N GLU A 123 -0.71 4.02 8.27
CA GLU A 123 -1.46 4.33 7.04
C GLU A 123 -1.68 3.06 6.22
N ILE A 124 -2.89 2.83 5.72
CA ILE A 124 -3.19 1.72 4.80
C ILE A 124 -3.57 2.31 3.43
N ILE A 125 -2.98 1.75 2.38
CA ILE A 125 -3.21 2.13 0.99
C ILE A 125 -3.65 0.89 0.20
N ASP A 126 -4.95 0.81 -0.08
CA ASP A 126 -5.54 -0.29 -0.84
C ASP A 126 -5.38 -0.01 -2.34
N CYS A 127 -4.65 -0.87 -3.04
CA CYS A 127 -4.25 -0.69 -4.42
C CYS A 127 -4.99 -1.72 -5.28
N TYR A 128 -6.00 -1.26 -6.02
CA TYR A 128 -6.91 -2.09 -6.80
C TYR A 128 -6.46 -2.24 -8.25
N ASP A 129 -6.70 -3.43 -8.79
CA ASP A 129 -6.60 -3.69 -10.23
C ASP A 129 -7.74 -2.98 -10.98
N MET A 130 -7.39 -1.94 -11.73
CA MET A 130 -8.34 -1.10 -12.47
C MET A 130 -9.16 -1.88 -13.50
N GLU A 131 -8.59 -2.94 -14.08
CA GLU A 131 -9.31 -3.74 -15.08
C GLU A 131 -10.46 -4.51 -14.44
N GLU A 132 -10.22 -5.08 -13.25
CA GLU A 132 -11.23 -5.82 -12.47
C GLU A 132 -12.36 -4.90 -12.03
N ILE A 133 -12.03 -3.72 -11.49
CA ILE A 133 -13.00 -2.87 -10.81
C ILE A 133 -13.58 -1.76 -11.69
N SER A 134 -13.31 -1.76 -12.99
CA SER A 134 -13.66 -0.65 -13.90
C SER A 134 -15.13 -0.23 -13.84
N GLN A 135 -16.06 -1.17 -13.59
CA GLN A 135 -17.50 -0.90 -13.47
C GLN A 135 -17.92 -0.37 -12.09
N ASP A 136 -17.12 -0.64 -11.05
CA ASP A 136 -17.42 -0.32 -9.65
C ASP A 136 -16.46 0.72 -9.05
N MET A 137 -15.61 1.32 -9.88
CA MET A 137 -14.54 2.22 -9.45
C MET A 137 -15.07 3.40 -8.63
N ASP A 138 -16.17 4.03 -9.04
CA ASP A 138 -16.78 5.14 -8.29
C ASP A 138 -17.29 4.68 -6.92
N ASN A 139 -17.94 3.51 -6.86
CA ASN A 139 -18.45 2.92 -5.62
C ASN A 139 -17.32 2.59 -4.64
N ILE A 140 -16.18 2.10 -5.15
CA ILE A 140 -14.98 1.85 -4.35
C ILE A 140 -14.41 3.19 -3.89
N MET A 141 -14.21 4.15 -4.80
CA MET A 141 -13.61 5.46 -4.47
C MET A 141 -14.38 6.22 -3.39
N ASP A 142 -15.71 6.16 -3.39
CA ASP A 142 -16.56 6.83 -2.40
C ASP A 142 -16.38 6.27 -0.96
N GLN A 143 -15.73 5.11 -0.79
CA GLN A 143 -15.37 4.55 0.52
C GLN A 143 -14.06 5.12 1.09
N TYR A 144 -13.29 5.86 0.28
CA TYR A 144 -11.98 6.37 0.64
C TYR A 144 -11.97 7.89 0.70
N LYS A 145 -11.20 8.44 1.64
CA LYS A 145 -10.99 9.90 1.73
C LYS A 145 -9.93 10.38 0.73
N PHE A 146 -8.93 9.54 0.48
CA PHE A 146 -7.78 9.90 -0.33
C PHE A 146 -7.55 8.92 -1.46
N THR A 147 -6.97 9.41 -2.56
CA THR A 147 -6.44 8.60 -3.65
C THR A 147 -4.96 8.87 -3.84
N LEU A 148 -4.16 7.82 -4.01
CA LEU A 148 -2.75 7.91 -4.40
C LEU A 148 -2.63 7.72 -5.90
N LYS A 149 -2.02 8.70 -6.57
CA LYS A 149 -1.70 8.70 -8.00
C LYS A 149 -0.22 8.98 -8.18
N THR A 150 0.29 8.92 -9.41
CA THR A 150 1.67 9.31 -9.75
C THR A 150 2.01 10.75 -9.34
N THR A 151 1.01 11.63 -9.29
CA THR A 151 1.14 13.02 -8.81
C THR A 151 1.16 13.15 -7.29
N GLY A 152 0.96 12.05 -6.55
CA GLY A 152 0.91 12.01 -5.10
C GLY A 152 -0.48 11.73 -4.53
N LYS A 153 -0.60 11.94 -3.21
CA LYS A 153 -1.81 11.70 -2.44
C LYS A 153 -2.75 12.90 -2.54
N ASN A 154 -3.98 12.67 -2.98
CA ASN A 154 -5.01 13.69 -3.20
C ASN A 154 -6.27 13.35 -2.40
N ILE A 155 -7.05 14.37 -2.04
CA ILE A 155 -8.39 14.19 -1.46
C ILE A 155 -9.36 13.83 -2.59
N ILE A 156 -10.24 12.86 -2.37
CA ILE A 156 -11.24 12.44 -3.36
C ILE A 156 -12.41 13.43 -3.37
N LYS A 157 -12.96 13.79 -2.20
CA LYS A 157 -13.94 14.86 -1.97
C LYS A 157 -13.85 15.37 -0.53
#